data_AF-A0A7D5ZRL5-F1
#
_entry.id   AF-A0A7D5ZRL5-F1
#
_cell.length_a   1.000
_cell.length_b   1.000
_cell.length_c   1.000
_cell.angle_alpha   90.00
_cell.angle_beta   90.00
_cell.angle_gamma   90.00
#
_symmetry.space_group_name_H-M   'P 1'
#
loop_
_entity.id
_entity.type
_entity.pdbx_description
1 polymer ?
#
loop_
_entity_poly.entity_id
_entity_poly.type
_entity_poly.pdbx_seq_one_letter_code
_entity_poly.pdbx_strand_id
1 'polypeptide(L)' 'MTYPPADDRLRHLLAQRINCHVDTWKLAFFIAGAIVDDPEIRAELDRIAASHTAGQPCGDRNCRACFTASTGA' A
#
# COMPACT_ATOMS: atom_id res chain seq x y z
N MET A 1 25.31 -10.43 6.24
CA MET A 1 23.87 -10.77 6.20
C MET A 1 23.14 -9.70 6.97
N THR A 2 22.50 -8.75 6.27
CA THR A 2 21.84 -7.62 6.90
C THR A 2 20.57 -8.14 7.58
N TYR A 3 20.64 -8.25 8.91
CA TYR A 3 19.51 -8.50 9.79
C TYR A 3 19.08 -7.14 10.36
N PRO A 4 17.77 -6.81 10.35
CA PRO A 4 16.65 -7.65 9.96
C PRO A 4 16.54 -7.87 8.44
N PRO A 5 15.94 -8.99 7.97
CA PRO A 5 15.61 -9.16 6.57
C PRO A 5 14.77 -7.97 6.08
N ALA A 6 14.89 -7.62 4.80
CA ALA A 6 14.14 -6.54 4.16
C ALA A 6 12.68 -6.61 4.64
N ASP A 7 12.22 -5.49 5.21
CA ASP A 7 11.06 -5.47 6.10
C ASP A 7 9.80 -5.85 5.31
N ASP A 8 9.38 -7.12 5.40
CA ASP A 8 8.23 -7.71 4.69
C ASP A 8 6.89 -7.16 5.23
N ARG A 9 6.93 -5.99 5.86
CA ARG A 9 5.84 -5.33 6.59
C ARG A 9 4.69 -4.96 5.70
N LEU A 10 4.95 -4.48 4.48
CA LEU A 10 3.88 -4.16 3.55
C LEU A 10 3.08 -5.41 3.22
N ARG A 11 3.76 -6.53 2.95
CA ARG A 11 3.13 -7.83 2.72
C ARG A 11 2.32 -8.29 3.93
N HIS A 12 2.89 -8.20 5.13
CA HIS A 12 2.17 -8.56 6.36
C HIS A 12 0.94 -7.68 6.59
N LEU A 13 1.05 -6.36 6.38
CA LEU A 13 -0.06 -5.42 6.53
C LEU A 13 -1.20 -5.72 5.54
N LEU A 14 -0.86 -5.95 4.27
CA LEU A 14 -1.83 -6.33 3.25
C LEU A 14 -2.49 -7.68 3.57
N ALA A 15 -1.70 -8.67 3.99
CA ALA A 15 -2.22 -9.97 4.38
C ALA A 15 -3.19 -9.86 5.58
N GLN A 16 -2.86 -9.06 6.60
CA GLN A 16 -3.77 -8.76 7.72
C GLN A 16 -5.10 -8.17 7.24
N ARG A 17 -5.06 -7.27 6.26
CA ARG A 17 -6.25 -6.63 5.72
C ARG A 17 -7.08 -7.57 4.83
N ILE A 18 -6.44 -8.45 4.07
CA ILE A 18 -7.10 -9.40 3.17
C ILE A 18 -7.64 -10.63 3.92
N ASN A 19 -7.03 -11.02 5.04
CA ASN A 19 -7.35 -12.26 5.74
C ASN A 19 -8.82 -12.41 6.18
N CYS A 20 -9.55 -11.31 6.42
CA CYS A 20 -10.98 -11.39 6.73
C CYS A 20 -11.87 -11.64 5.49
N HIS A 21 -11.29 -11.68 4.30
CA HIS A 21 -11.97 -11.84 3.01
C HIS A 21 -11.61 -13.15 2.29
N VAL A 22 -10.74 -13.97 2.88
CA VAL A 22 -10.28 -15.24 2.29
C VAL A 22 -10.21 -16.35 3.33
N ASP A 23 -10.25 -17.60 2.88
CA ASP A 23 -10.40 -18.76 3.77
C ASP A 23 -9.19 -19.03 4.67
N THR A 24 -7.99 -18.61 4.25
CA THR A 24 -6.77 -18.92 4.99
C THR A 24 -5.77 -17.77 4.99
N TRP A 25 -5.03 -17.65 6.09
CA TRP A 25 -3.87 -16.77 6.20
C TRP A 25 -2.84 -17.02 5.09
N LYS A 26 -2.62 -18.28 4.73
CA LYS A 26 -1.68 -18.66 3.67
C LYS A 26 -2.09 -18.07 2.32
N LEU A 27 -3.38 -18.09 1.99
CA LEU A 27 -3.90 -17.47 0.77
C LEU A 27 -3.78 -15.94 0.83
N ALA A 28 -4.12 -15.32 1.97
CA ALA A 28 -3.95 -13.87 2.16
C ALA A 28 -2.48 -13.44 1.97
N PHE A 29 -1.55 -14.19 2.56
CA PHE A 29 -0.11 -13.92 2.49
C PHE A 29 0.48 -14.18 1.10
N PHE A 30 -0.09 -15.12 0.34
CA PHE A 30 0.26 -15.35 -1.06
C PHE A 30 -0.20 -14.18 -1.94
N ILE A 31 -1.47 -13.78 -1.83
CA ILE A 31 -2.03 -12.65 -2.57
C ILE A 31 -1.26 -11.36 -2.24
N ALA A 32 -1.01 -11.09 -0.96
CA ALA A 32 -0.22 -9.95 -0.53
C ALA A 32 1.20 -9.97 -1.11
N GLY A 33 1.82 -11.15 -1.25
CA GLY A 33 3.12 -11.29 -1.90
C GLY A 33 3.06 -10.87 -3.37
N ALA A 34 2.10 -11.40 -4.14
CA ALA A 34 1.91 -10.99 -5.53
C ALA A 34 1.68 -9.47 -5.65
N ILE A 35 0.87 -8.91 -4.74
CA ILE A 35 0.61 -7.47 -4.66
C ILE A 35 1.83 -6.69 -4.25
N VAL A 36 2.86 -7.24 -3.60
CA VAL A 36 4.11 -6.55 -3.20
C VAL A 36 5.27 -6.76 -4.18
N ASP A 37 5.22 -7.82 -5.00
CA ASP A 37 6.27 -8.12 -5.97
C ASP A 37 6.00 -7.52 -7.37
N ASP A 38 4.74 -7.26 -7.74
CA ASP A 38 4.31 -6.52 -8.96
C ASP A 38 4.95 -5.11 -9.14
N PRO A 39 5.83 -4.88 -10.12
CA PRO A 39 6.50 -3.58 -10.27
C PRO A 39 5.57 -2.40 -10.55
N GLU A 40 4.42 -2.60 -11.19
CA GLU A 40 3.48 -1.52 -11.53
C GLU A 40 2.78 -0.98 -10.28
N ILE A 41 2.37 -1.88 -9.38
CA ILE A 41 1.78 -1.48 -8.08
C ILE A 41 2.82 -0.73 -7.24
N ARG A 42 4.09 -1.13 -7.28
CA ARG A 42 5.20 -0.41 -6.60
C ARG A 42 5.33 1.01 -7.11
N ALA A 43 5.44 1.16 -8.43
CA ALA A 43 5.57 2.46 -9.06
C ALA A 43 4.41 3.40 -8.71
N GLU A 44 3.19 2.85 -8.65
CA GLU A 44 1.99 3.61 -8.29
C GLU A 44 1.98 4.05 -6.81
N LEU A 45 2.38 3.17 -5.89
CA LEU A 45 2.52 3.52 -4.47
C LEU A 45 3.54 4.66 -4.28
N ASP A 46 4.68 4.57 -4.95
CA ASP A 46 5.73 5.59 -4.91
C ASP A 46 5.25 6.92 -5.50
N ARG A 47 4.52 6.88 -6.63
CA ARG A 47 3.91 8.06 -7.25
C ARG A 47 2.94 8.76 -6.29
N ILE A 48 2.05 8.01 -5.66
CA ILE A 48 1.08 8.55 -4.69
C ILE A 48 1.81 9.17 -3.48
N ALA A 49 2.81 8.47 -2.93
CA ALA A 49 3.60 8.97 -1.81
C ALA A 49 4.37 10.25 -2.16
N ALA A 50 4.94 10.32 -3.36
CA ALA A 50 5.63 11.50 -3.87
C ALA A 50 4.68 12.69 -4.01
N SER A 51 3.48 12.50 -4.59
CA SER A 51 2.46 13.55 -4.69
C SER A 51 2.06 14.10 -3.33
N HIS A 52 1.77 13.22 -2.36
CA HIS A 52 1.42 13.65 -1.01
C HIS A 52 2.56 14.40 -0.31
N THR A 53 3.81 13.94 -0.48
CA THR A 53 4.99 14.62 0.08
C THR A 53 5.18 16.02 -0.52
N ALA A 54 4.88 16.18 -1.80
CA ALA A 54 4.91 17.47 -2.50
C ALA A 54 3.70 18.37 -2.20
N GLY A 55 2.73 17.92 -1.38
CA GLY A 55 1.47 18.63 -1.16
C GLY A 55 0.59 18.72 -2.39
N GLN A 56 0.82 17.86 -3.39
CA GLN A 56 0.07 17.81 -4.64
C GLN A 56 -1.00 16.72 -4.60
N PRO A 57 -2.11 16.88 -5.33
CA PRO A 57 -3.11 15.82 -5.46
C PRO A 57 -2.50 14.59 -6.14
N CYS A 58 -2.71 13.40 -5.57
CA CYS A 58 -2.16 12.14 -6.10
C CYS A 58 -2.90 11.61 -7.34
N GLY A 59 -4.04 12.20 -7.69
CA GLY A 59 -4.87 11.82 -8.84
C GLY A 59 -5.92 10.76 -8.53
N ASP A 60 -5.89 10.12 -7.35
CA ASP A 60 -7.00 9.27 -6.88
C ASP A 60 -8.15 10.14 -6.35
N ARG A 61 -9.33 9.98 -6.98
CA ARG A 61 -10.56 10.70 -6.62
C ARG A 61 -11.08 10.34 -5.24
N ASN A 62 -10.71 9.17 -4.71
CA ASN A 62 -11.15 8.69 -3.41
C ASN A 62 -10.07 8.83 -2.33
N CYS A 63 -8.94 9.46 -2.65
CA CYS A 63 -7.88 9.63 -1.67
C CYS A 63 -8.33 10.57 -0.55
N ARG A 64 -8.54 10.00 0.64
CA ARG A 64 -8.97 10.74 1.83
C ARG A 64 -8.03 11.89 2.18
N ALA A 65 -6.71 11.71 2.06
CA ALA A 65 -5.75 12.76 2.38
C ALA A 65 -5.89 13.96 1.42
N CYS A 66 -6.01 13.69 0.12
CA CYS A 66 -6.28 14.72 -0.89
C CYS A 66 -7.62 15.41 -0.65
N PHE A 67 -8.66 14.65 -0.30
CA PHE A 67 -9.97 15.21 0.02
C PHE A 67 -9.89 16.15 1.22
N THR A 68 -9.31 15.72 2.35
CA THR A 68 -9.13 16.55 3.54
C THR A 68 -8.32 17.82 3.24
N ALA A 69 -7.25 17.73 2.45
CA ALA A 69 -6.47 18.90 2.04
C ALA A 69 -7.28 19.86 1.16
N SER A 70 -8.15 19.34 0.28
CA SER A 70 -8.99 20.16 -0.59
C SER A 70 -10.16 20.85 0.12
N THR A 71 -10.68 20.24 1.20
CA THR A 71 -11.84 20.77 1.93
C THR A 71 -11.50 21.79 3.01
N GLY A 72 -10.21 22.12 3.20
CA GLY A 72 -9.77 23.19 4.11
C GLY A 72 -10.29 23.04 5.54
N ALA A 73 -10.03 21.90 6.17
CA ALA A 73 -10.25 21.73 7.62
C ALA A 73 -9.09 22.33 8.42
#